data_AF-A0A5P8K2H1-F1
#
_entry.id   AF-A0A5P8K2H1-F1
#
_cell.length_a   1.000
_cell.length_b   1.000
_cell.length_c   1.000
_cell.angle_alpha   90.00
_cell.angle_beta   90.00
_cell.angle_gamma   90.00
#
_symmetry.space_group_name_H-M   'P 1'
#
loop_
_entity.id
_entity.type
_entity.pdbx_description
1 polymer ?
#
loop_
_entity_poly.entity_id
_entity_poly.type
_entity_poly.pdbx_seq_one_letter_code
_entity_poly.pdbx_strand_id
1 'polypeptide(L)'
;MAYPWVLVELLLGGVWVDITNDVYVRGRITITRGRKDRASRPSPSRCRFYLKNNAQVRARYSPVNPTGEYYGLLLPNTVCRVSVNPNGTQLYRFCGVIPDFVLERHSTDNDRWVSVDAFGLVYALQGGNPPAYDAMRRFMALQTPRAYWPLTDGEEAGHALEVATGAQPVRAVGESGSFYQGQPNWGSGKLAPWLEPVVGLPNGKVGMLTAPISMAADEGGWSFDHVRSGPGNADYWDYRDIGAGNNDDQRVTMLTGVDPAFNSFSVSIRIERETGGLADTLVADVTAPQLFNNDAPHHIRLSVATAGGGANTLVQLHIDGVPQLGATTVLNVAYRPLNSVTFGWDQSDAPSGSNFTTGHWAYWGANPPDALDCYKALLGHTGERAGRRVERLCDESGIPLRVIGDLDGTPLMGPQRADNLMSLLEAAIAVDGGTLTDATDELALEYRTNRSKYSQGVS
;
A
#
# COMPACT_ATOMS: atom_id res chain seq x y z
N MET A 1 -25.15 45.27 -18.36
CA MET A 1 -24.99 44.25 -17.31
C MET A 1 -24.83 42.91 -18.03
N ALA A 2 -23.62 42.37 -18.15
CA ALA A 2 -23.39 41.13 -18.89
C ALA A 2 -23.96 39.97 -18.08
N TYR A 3 -24.90 39.21 -18.66
CA TYR A 3 -25.39 38.00 -18.02
C TYR A 3 -24.21 37.02 -17.85
N PRO A 4 -24.03 36.40 -16.66
CA PRO A 4 -23.01 35.39 -16.48
C PRO A 4 -23.30 34.24 -17.46
N TRP A 5 -22.38 33.99 -18.39
CA TRP A 5 -22.46 32.84 -19.27
C TRP A 5 -21.90 31.62 -18.54
N VAL A 6 -22.56 30.48 -18.76
CA VAL A 6 -22.13 29.17 -18.27
C VAL A 6 -21.24 28.55 -19.34
N LEU A 7 -20.21 27.82 -18.91
CA LEU A 7 -19.36 26.99 -19.76
C LEU A 7 -19.46 25.55 -19.27
N VAL A 8 -19.74 24.62 -20.17
CA VAL A 8 -19.75 23.17 -19.91
C VAL A 8 -18.76 22.50 -20.84
N GLU A 9 -17.85 21.72 -20.28
CA GLU A 9 -16.77 21.08 -21.03
C GLU A 9 -16.67 19.59 -20.69
N LEU A 10 -16.29 18.79 -21.69
CA LEU A 10 -15.93 17.37 -21.54
C LEU A 10 -14.44 17.19 -21.82
N LEU A 11 -13.79 16.30 -21.08
CA LEU A 11 -12.42 15.87 -21.37
C LEU A 11 -12.47 14.68 -22.33
N LEU A 12 -12.18 14.92 -23.61
CA LEU A 12 -12.25 13.91 -24.67
C LEU A 12 -10.87 13.76 -25.32
N GLY A 13 -10.34 12.53 -25.35
CA GLY A 13 -9.01 12.27 -25.91
C GLY A 13 -7.88 13.09 -25.25
N GLY A 14 -8.04 13.48 -23.98
CA GLY A 14 -7.08 14.31 -23.24
C GLY A 14 -7.23 15.82 -23.46
N VAL A 15 -8.22 16.29 -24.21
CA VAL A 15 -8.46 17.71 -24.51
C VAL A 15 -9.82 18.15 -23.97
N TRP A 16 -9.89 19.35 -23.39
CA TRP A 16 -11.15 19.95 -22.98
C TRP A 16 -11.91 20.47 -24.20
N VAL A 17 -13.13 19.97 -24.38
CA VAL A 17 -14.04 20.33 -25.48
C VAL A 17 -15.23 21.08 -24.92
N ASP A 18 -15.46 22.31 -25.40
CA ASP A 18 -16.64 23.12 -25.06
C ASP A 18 -17.89 22.56 -25.74
N ILE A 19 -18.85 22.16 -24.91
CA ILE A 19 -20.14 21.59 -25.33
C ILE A 19 -21.33 22.48 -24.93
N THR A 20 -21.08 23.73 -24.54
CA THR A 20 -22.08 24.65 -23.98
C THR A 20 -23.29 24.84 -24.89
N ASN A 21 -23.06 24.95 -26.20
CA ASN A 21 -24.12 25.14 -27.20
C ASN A 21 -25.04 23.90 -27.35
N ASP A 22 -24.54 22.73 -26.95
CA ASP A 22 -25.24 21.46 -27.01
C ASP A 22 -26.02 21.15 -25.72
N VAL A 23 -25.80 21.90 -24.65
CA VAL A 23 -26.56 21.77 -23.40
C VAL A 23 -27.98 22.32 -23.58
N TYR A 24 -28.97 21.54 -23.12
CA TYR A 24 -30.39 21.84 -23.29
C TYR A 24 -30.85 22.88 -22.27
N VAL A 25 -31.09 24.13 -22.71
CA VAL A 25 -31.42 25.27 -21.84
C VAL A 25 -32.70 25.09 -21.01
N ARG A 26 -33.64 24.26 -21.48
CA ARG A 26 -34.90 23.95 -20.77
C ARG A 26 -34.69 23.05 -19.55
N GLY A 27 -33.67 22.20 -19.56
CA GLY A 27 -33.23 21.41 -18.42
C GLY A 27 -32.16 22.18 -17.64
N ARG A 28 -32.51 22.80 -16.52
CA ARG A 28 -31.57 23.59 -15.72
C ARG A 28 -30.36 22.73 -15.30
N ILE A 29 -29.15 23.24 -15.51
CA ILE A 29 -27.94 22.66 -14.92
C ILE A 29 -28.09 22.73 -13.40
N THR A 30 -28.12 21.56 -12.76
CA THR A 30 -28.35 21.45 -11.31
C THR A 30 -27.12 20.84 -10.67
N ILE A 31 -26.49 21.60 -9.77
CA ILE A 31 -25.30 21.15 -9.03
C ILE A 31 -25.68 21.06 -7.55
N THR A 32 -25.54 19.86 -6.97
CA THR A 32 -25.70 19.63 -5.53
C THR A 32 -24.34 19.33 -4.91
N ARG A 33 -24.02 20.00 -3.80
CA ARG A 33 -22.74 19.90 -3.09
C ARG A 33 -22.96 19.92 -1.59
N GLY A 34 -21.94 19.48 -0.87
CA GLY A 34 -21.85 19.59 0.57
C GLY A 34 -22.60 18.47 1.30
N ARG A 35 -22.35 18.39 2.60
CA ARG A 35 -22.93 17.41 3.53
C ARG A 35 -24.43 17.69 3.70
N LYS A 36 -25.30 16.71 3.39
CA LYS A 36 -26.73 16.80 3.75
C LYS A 36 -26.86 16.80 5.28
N ASP A 37 -27.72 17.66 5.83
CA ASP A 37 -27.83 17.92 7.27
C ASP A 37 -27.82 16.63 8.12
N ARG A 38 -26.94 16.60 9.14
CA ARG A 38 -26.71 15.51 10.10
C ARG A 38 -26.15 14.18 9.55
N ALA A 39 -25.86 14.04 8.26
CA ALA A 39 -25.30 12.80 7.72
C ALA A 39 -23.88 12.54 8.27
N SER A 40 -23.56 11.36 8.81
CA SER A 40 -22.20 11.06 9.31
C SER A 40 -21.12 11.06 8.22
N ARG A 41 -21.51 10.81 6.96
CA ARG A 41 -20.60 10.68 5.80
C ARG A 41 -20.58 11.92 4.89
N PRO A 42 -19.44 12.25 4.26
CA PRO A 42 -19.38 13.20 3.15
C PRO A 42 -20.38 12.82 2.06
N SER A 43 -21.19 13.78 1.59
CA SER A 43 -22.11 13.53 0.48
C SER A 43 -21.42 13.87 -0.84
N PRO A 44 -21.50 13.01 -1.87
CA PRO A 44 -20.86 13.28 -3.14
C PRO A 44 -21.48 14.48 -3.84
N SER A 45 -20.65 15.27 -4.51
CA SER A 45 -21.16 16.30 -5.42
C SER A 45 -21.80 15.63 -6.63
N ARG A 46 -22.90 16.20 -7.12
CA ARG A 46 -23.58 15.73 -8.35
C ARG A 46 -23.92 16.93 -9.22
N CYS A 47 -23.66 16.80 -10.52
CA CYS A 47 -24.09 17.73 -11.54
C CYS A 47 -24.99 17.01 -12.54
N ARG A 48 -26.18 17.55 -12.77
CA ARG A 48 -27.12 17.04 -13.76
C ARG A 48 -27.37 18.08 -14.84
N PHE A 49 -27.25 17.67 -16.09
CA PHE A 49 -27.60 18.44 -17.27
C PHE A 49 -28.03 17.52 -18.41
N TYR A 50 -28.59 18.10 -19.47
CA TYR A 50 -29.12 17.37 -20.61
C TYR A 50 -28.41 17.84 -21.87
N LEU A 51 -28.01 16.89 -22.72
CA LEU A 51 -27.36 17.18 -24.00
C LEU A 51 -28.33 16.94 -25.14
N LYS A 52 -28.37 17.89 -26.09
CA LYS A 52 -29.01 17.67 -27.39
C LYS A 52 -28.30 16.52 -28.08
N ASN A 53 -29.06 15.58 -28.62
CA ASN A 53 -28.53 14.43 -29.36
C ASN A 53 -29.33 14.16 -30.65
N ASN A 54 -29.89 15.23 -31.22
CA ASN A 54 -30.73 15.21 -32.42
C ASN A 54 -29.90 15.18 -33.72
N ALA A 55 -30.58 15.20 -34.86
CA ALA A 55 -29.96 15.14 -36.18
C ALA A 55 -29.02 16.33 -36.46
N GLN A 56 -29.31 17.51 -35.91
CA GLN A 56 -28.50 18.72 -36.07
C GLN A 56 -27.09 18.57 -35.47
N VAL A 57 -26.98 17.80 -34.38
CA VAL A 57 -25.69 17.46 -33.75
C VAL A 57 -25.21 16.03 -34.10
N ARG A 58 -25.80 15.41 -35.14
CA ARG A 58 -25.45 14.09 -35.68
C ARG A 58 -25.32 12.97 -34.64
N ALA A 59 -26.12 13.04 -33.58
CA ALA A 59 -26.05 12.11 -32.46
C ALA A 59 -24.62 11.93 -31.89
N ARG A 60 -23.84 13.02 -31.80
CA ARG A 60 -22.42 12.97 -31.39
C ARG A 60 -22.19 12.49 -29.96
N TYR A 61 -23.20 12.53 -29.08
CA TYR A 61 -23.13 12.06 -27.70
C TYR A 61 -23.62 10.62 -27.50
N SER A 62 -23.76 9.87 -28.60
CA SER A 62 -24.16 8.46 -28.57
C SER A 62 -22.93 7.55 -28.61
N PRO A 63 -22.57 6.83 -27.52
CA PRO A 63 -21.38 5.98 -27.48
C PRO A 63 -21.39 4.86 -28.53
N VAL A 64 -22.58 4.45 -28.97
CA VAL A 64 -22.78 3.36 -29.95
C VAL A 64 -22.93 3.84 -31.40
N ASN A 65 -22.79 5.14 -31.67
CA ASN A 65 -22.92 5.67 -33.02
C ASN A 65 -21.54 5.79 -33.69
N PRO A 66 -21.13 4.86 -34.58
CA PRO A 66 -19.80 4.88 -35.19
C PRO A 66 -19.51 6.08 -36.07
N THR A 67 -20.54 6.82 -36.48
CA THR A 67 -20.43 8.04 -37.30
C THR A 67 -20.45 9.32 -36.48
N GLY A 68 -20.63 9.21 -35.16
CA GLY A 68 -20.61 10.34 -34.24
C GLY A 68 -19.20 10.86 -34.02
N GLU A 69 -19.04 12.18 -33.90
CA GLU A 69 -17.75 12.83 -33.71
C GLU A 69 -16.98 12.34 -32.47
N TYR A 70 -17.68 12.03 -31.38
CA TYR A 70 -17.07 11.55 -30.13
C TYR A 70 -17.12 10.02 -29.99
N TYR A 71 -17.42 9.30 -31.06
CA TYR A 71 -17.39 7.85 -31.04
C TYR A 71 -15.99 7.32 -30.66
N GLY A 72 -15.95 6.37 -29.72
CA GLY A 72 -14.69 5.86 -29.16
C GLY A 72 -14.01 6.80 -28.14
N LEU A 73 -14.46 8.03 -27.99
CA LEU A 73 -13.95 9.00 -27.00
C LEU A 73 -14.85 9.13 -25.77
N LEU A 74 -16.15 8.79 -25.90
CA LEU A 74 -17.11 8.72 -24.79
C LEU A 74 -16.90 7.41 -24.01
N LEU A 75 -15.87 7.40 -23.17
CA LEU A 75 -15.53 6.25 -22.34
C LEU A 75 -16.29 6.29 -21.00
N PRO A 76 -16.48 5.13 -20.33
CA PRO A 76 -16.88 5.13 -18.93
C PRO A 76 -15.97 6.05 -18.10
N ASN A 77 -16.55 6.78 -17.16
CA ASN A 77 -15.87 7.78 -16.33
C ASN A 77 -15.29 8.99 -17.09
N THR A 78 -15.86 9.36 -18.25
CA THR A 78 -15.51 10.61 -18.96
C THR A 78 -15.63 11.81 -18.01
N VAL A 79 -14.59 12.63 -17.92
CA VAL A 79 -14.56 13.79 -17.02
C VAL A 79 -15.32 14.96 -17.64
N CYS A 80 -16.07 15.69 -16.82
CA CYS A 80 -16.70 16.94 -17.19
C CYS A 80 -16.41 18.04 -16.16
N ARG A 81 -16.52 19.30 -16.60
CA ARG A 81 -16.51 20.45 -15.70
C ARG A 81 -17.51 21.51 -16.12
N VAL A 82 -18.00 22.26 -15.14
CA VAL A 82 -18.93 23.36 -15.31
C VAL A 82 -18.35 24.60 -14.65
N SER A 83 -18.33 25.72 -15.37
CA SER A 83 -17.90 27.00 -14.82
C SER A 83 -18.87 28.12 -15.21
N VAL A 84 -18.80 29.23 -14.48
CA VAL A 84 -19.56 30.45 -14.74
C VAL A 84 -18.62 31.61 -14.84
N ASN A 85 -18.96 32.59 -15.66
CA ASN A 85 -18.15 33.79 -15.82
C ASN A 85 -18.90 35.08 -15.42
N PRO A 86 -19.15 35.32 -14.12
CA PRO A 86 -19.67 36.58 -13.64
C PRO A 86 -18.54 37.60 -13.64
N ASN A 87 -18.54 38.53 -14.60
CA ASN A 87 -17.61 39.67 -14.69
C ASN A 87 -16.22 39.38 -15.30
N GLY A 88 -16.11 38.45 -16.24
CA GLY A 88 -14.86 38.18 -16.96
C GLY A 88 -13.91 37.20 -16.27
N THR A 89 -14.20 36.81 -15.02
CA THR A 89 -13.45 35.77 -14.29
C THR A 89 -14.18 34.43 -14.34
N GLN A 90 -13.50 33.39 -14.84
CA GLN A 90 -14.02 32.03 -14.86
C GLN A 90 -13.97 31.42 -13.45
N LEU A 91 -15.15 31.05 -12.94
CA LEU A 91 -15.31 30.40 -11.64
C LEU A 91 -15.86 29.00 -11.84
N TYR A 92 -15.07 27.98 -11.49
CA TYR A 92 -15.51 26.60 -11.60
C TYR A 92 -16.54 26.25 -10.51
N ARG A 93 -17.60 25.57 -10.95
CA ARG A 93 -18.78 25.22 -10.16
C ARG A 93 -19.01 23.72 -10.08
N PHE A 94 -18.28 22.90 -10.83
CA PHE A 94 -18.29 21.44 -10.73
C PHE A 94 -17.14 20.86 -11.57
N CYS A 95 -16.48 19.82 -11.06
CA CYS A 95 -15.68 18.89 -11.84
C CYS A 95 -16.00 17.48 -11.33
N GLY A 96 -16.13 16.52 -12.25
CA GLY A 96 -16.52 15.17 -11.90
C GLY A 96 -16.56 14.22 -13.09
N VAL A 97 -16.86 12.96 -12.82
CA VAL A 97 -16.93 11.87 -13.80
C VAL A 97 -18.36 11.57 -14.19
N ILE A 98 -18.58 11.27 -15.47
CA ILE A 98 -19.82 10.75 -16.03
C ILE A 98 -19.65 9.22 -16.11
N PRO A 99 -20.37 8.42 -15.29
CA PRO A 99 -20.19 6.97 -15.30
C PRO A 99 -20.57 6.34 -16.63
N ASP A 100 -21.66 6.81 -17.23
CA ASP A 100 -22.17 6.37 -18.52
C ASP A 100 -23.05 7.45 -19.17
N PHE A 101 -23.14 7.44 -20.50
CA PHE A 101 -23.99 8.32 -21.29
C PHE A 101 -25.30 7.61 -21.65
N VAL A 102 -26.30 7.75 -20.79
CA VAL A 102 -27.60 7.09 -20.97
C VAL A 102 -28.42 7.80 -22.06
N LEU A 103 -28.70 7.06 -23.14
CA LEU A 103 -29.54 7.52 -24.25
C LEU A 103 -31.02 7.40 -23.88
N GLU A 104 -31.72 8.52 -23.77
CA GLU A 104 -33.18 8.53 -23.63
C GLU A 104 -33.83 8.72 -25.00
N ARG A 105 -34.84 7.88 -25.31
CA ARG A 105 -35.59 7.95 -26.57
C ARG A 105 -37.01 8.45 -26.33
N HIS A 106 -37.42 9.50 -27.03
CA HIS A 106 -38.81 9.95 -27.06
C HIS A 106 -39.58 9.20 -28.17
N SER A 107 -40.88 8.96 -27.95
CA SER A 107 -41.77 8.18 -28.83
C SER A 107 -41.99 8.76 -30.23
N THR A 108 -41.60 10.01 -30.46
CA THR A 108 -41.72 10.71 -31.76
C THR A 108 -40.42 10.69 -32.58
N ASP A 109 -39.33 10.10 -32.07
CA ASP A 109 -37.99 9.95 -32.66
C ASP A 109 -37.28 11.25 -33.16
N ASN A 110 -37.96 12.40 -33.09
CA ASN A 110 -37.46 13.71 -33.54
C ASN A 110 -36.75 14.52 -32.46
N ASP A 111 -36.93 14.19 -31.18
CA ASP A 111 -36.21 14.80 -30.06
C ASP A 111 -35.47 13.71 -29.28
N ARG A 112 -34.14 13.76 -29.37
CA ARG A 112 -33.21 12.81 -28.73
C ARG A 112 -32.30 13.62 -27.82
N TRP A 113 -32.20 13.22 -26.56
CA TRP A 113 -31.27 13.82 -25.62
C TRP A 113 -30.54 12.75 -24.81
N VAL A 114 -29.41 13.16 -24.25
CA VAL A 114 -28.63 12.35 -23.30
C VAL A 114 -28.78 12.99 -21.93
N SER A 115 -29.28 12.22 -20.97
CA SER A 115 -29.30 12.62 -19.57
C SER A 115 -27.91 12.38 -19.00
N VAL A 116 -27.27 13.45 -18.52
CA VAL A 116 -25.94 13.35 -17.90
C VAL A 116 -26.09 13.51 -16.41
N ASP A 117 -25.67 12.47 -15.69
CA ASP A 117 -25.44 12.49 -14.26
C ASP A 117 -23.95 12.36 -14.01
N ALA A 118 -23.31 13.48 -13.68
CA ALA A 118 -21.90 13.51 -13.33
C ALA A 118 -21.74 13.57 -11.81
N PHE A 119 -20.71 12.90 -11.30
CA PHE A 119 -20.43 12.79 -9.87
C PHE A 119 -18.99 13.19 -9.53
N GLY A 120 -18.81 13.80 -8.36
CA GLY A 120 -17.48 14.07 -7.81
C GLY A 120 -16.75 12.78 -7.40
N LEU A 121 -15.47 12.89 -7.06
CA LEU A 121 -14.62 11.76 -6.71
C LEU A 121 -15.06 11.04 -5.43
N VAL A 122 -15.71 11.73 -4.49
CA VAL A 122 -16.31 11.12 -3.30
C VAL A 122 -17.32 10.02 -3.67
N TYR A 123 -18.03 10.14 -4.80
CA TYR A 123 -18.95 9.10 -5.27
C TYR A 123 -18.20 7.84 -5.68
N ALA A 124 -17.10 7.98 -6.42
CA ALA A 124 -16.28 6.86 -6.84
C ALA A 124 -15.72 6.10 -5.62
N LEU A 125 -15.31 6.82 -4.59
CA LEU A 125 -14.82 6.25 -3.33
C LEU A 125 -15.88 5.49 -2.53
N GLN A 126 -17.14 5.93 -2.59
CA GLN A 126 -18.25 5.26 -1.91
C GLN A 126 -18.80 4.06 -2.67
N GLY A 127 -18.65 4.02 -4.00
CA GLY A 127 -19.14 2.93 -4.84
C GLY A 127 -18.25 1.70 -4.86
N GLY A 128 -16.96 1.85 -4.52
CA GLY A 128 -16.01 0.74 -4.47
C GLY A 128 -16.06 -0.01 -3.13
N ASN A 129 -15.96 -1.34 -3.19
CA ASN A 129 -15.63 -2.17 -2.02
C ASN A 129 -14.24 -2.82 -2.23
N PRO A 130 -13.17 -2.03 -2.41
CA PRO A 130 -11.82 -2.60 -2.55
C PRO A 130 -11.46 -3.39 -1.29
N PRO A 131 -10.61 -4.43 -1.40
CA PRO A 131 -10.15 -5.16 -0.25
C PRO A 131 -9.54 -4.22 0.80
N ALA A 132 -9.95 -4.38 2.05
CA ALA A 132 -9.40 -3.65 3.17
C ALA A 132 -8.03 -4.22 3.52
N TYR A 133 -6.98 -3.42 3.34
CA TYR A 133 -5.60 -3.80 3.68
C TYR A 133 -5.06 -2.94 4.80
N ASP A 134 -4.27 -3.54 5.68
CA ASP A 134 -3.55 -2.80 6.72
C ASP A 134 -2.47 -1.86 6.13
N ALA A 135 -1.91 -0.98 6.98
CA ALA A 135 -0.91 0.00 6.55
C ALA A 135 0.35 -0.63 5.97
N MET A 136 0.79 -1.77 6.51
CA MET A 136 1.98 -2.46 6.02
C MET A 136 1.72 -3.05 4.62
N ARG A 137 0.57 -3.69 4.41
CA ARG A 137 0.17 -4.23 3.10
C ARG A 137 0.04 -3.15 2.03
N ARG A 138 -0.57 -2.02 2.34
CA ARG A 138 -0.67 -0.88 1.41
C ARG A 138 0.70 -0.28 1.09
N PHE A 139 1.55 -0.11 2.11
CA PHE A 139 2.92 0.38 1.91
C PHE A 139 3.71 -0.55 0.98
N MET A 140 3.68 -1.87 1.24
CA MET A 140 4.40 -2.84 0.41
C MET A 140 3.91 -2.87 -1.04
N ALA A 141 2.60 -2.70 -1.28
CA ALA A 141 2.06 -2.61 -2.63
C ALA A 141 2.62 -1.41 -3.42
N LEU A 142 2.92 -0.31 -2.75
CA LEU A 142 3.50 0.90 -3.36
C LEU A 142 5.00 0.81 -3.57
N GLN A 143 5.72 0.12 -2.68
CA GLN A 143 7.17 -0.01 -2.77
C GLN A 143 7.61 -1.06 -3.80
N THR A 144 6.70 -1.92 -4.27
CA THR A 144 6.97 -2.93 -5.32
C THR A 144 8.19 -3.83 -5.03
N PRO A 145 8.20 -4.56 -3.89
CA PRO A 145 9.24 -5.55 -3.61
C PRO A 145 9.32 -6.59 -4.73
N ARG A 146 10.51 -7.17 -4.93
CA ARG A 146 10.71 -8.22 -5.94
C ARG A 146 9.90 -9.47 -5.59
N ALA A 147 9.84 -9.82 -4.31
CA ALA A 147 8.90 -10.83 -3.79
C ALA A 147 8.33 -10.36 -2.45
N TYR A 148 7.06 -10.68 -2.19
CA TYR A 148 6.40 -10.33 -0.93
C TYR A 148 5.37 -11.37 -0.51
N TRP A 149 5.54 -11.87 0.70
CA TRP A 149 4.65 -12.81 1.35
C TRP A 149 4.12 -12.20 2.66
N PRO A 150 2.87 -11.71 2.67
CA PRO A 150 2.29 -11.15 3.89
C PRO A 150 2.06 -12.23 4.96
N LEU A 151 1.90 -13.49 4.55
CA LEU A 151 1.56 -14.64 5.39
C LEU A 151 0.19 -14.51 6.07
N THR A 152 -0.73 -13.77 5.45
CA THR A 152 -2.09 -13.52 5.93
C THR A 152 -3.11 -14.53 5.39
N ASP A 153 -2.63 -15.68 4.91
CA ASP A 153 -3.48 -16.74 4.37
C ASP A 153 -4.37 -17.33 5.48
N GLY A 154 -5.58 -17.77 5.10
CA GLY A 154 -6.58 -18.26 6.05
C GLY A 154 -6.18 -19.57 6.74
N GLU A 155 -6.92 -19.95 7.78
CA GLU A 155 -6.63 -21.12 8.64
C GLU A 155 -6.53 -22.46 7.90
N GLU A 156 -7.18 -22.59 6.74
CA GLU A 156 -7.15 -23.79 5.89
C GLU A 156 -5.96 -23.82 4.90
N ALA A 157 -5.09 -22.81 4.93
CA ALA A 157 -3.96 -22.74 4.02
C ALA A 157 -2.93 -23.85 4.28
N GLY A 158 -2.34 -24.38 3.20
CA GLY A 158 -1.20 -25.31 3.27
C GLY A 158 0.15 -24.66 2.94
N HIS A 159 0.12 -23.42 2.47
CA HIS A 159 1.25 -22.62 2.03
C HIS A 159 0.83 -21.14 2.00
N ALA A 160 1.79 -20.23 2.08
CA ALA A 160 1.50 -18.81 1.90
C ALA A 160 1.74 -18.38 0.45
N LEU A 161 0.76 -17.71 -0.13
CA LEU A 161 0.88 -17.18 -1.48
C LEU A 161 1.69 -15.89 -1.50
N GLU A 162 2.42 -15.71 -2.60
CA GLU A 162 3.09 -14.46 -2.92
C GLU A 162 2.07 -13.44 -3.44
N VAL A 163 2.28 -12.15 -3.12
CA VAL A 163 1.48 -11.03 -3.65
C VAL A 163 2.23 -10.24 -4.74
N ALA A 164 3.57 -10.19 -4.69
CA ALA A 164 4.37 -9.67 -5.80
C ALA A 164 4.38 -10.70 -6.97
N THR A 165 5.06 -10.42 -8.09
CA THR A 165 5.03 -11.32 -9.26
C THR A 165 6.35 -12.06 -9.43
N GLY A 166 6.34 -13.38 -9.29
CA GLY A 166 7.40 -14.27 -9.79
C GLY A 166 8.08 -15.14 -8.74
N ALA A 167 7.67 -15.03 -7.47
CA ALA A 167 8.16 -15.88 -6.41
C ALA A 167 7.29 -17.12 -6.23
N GLN A 168 7.86 -18.14 -5.59
CA GLN A 168 7.13 -19.36 -5.27
C GLN A 168 6.45 -19.22 -3.89
N PRO A 169 5.38 -19.97 -3.61
CA PRO A 169 4.74 -19.95 -2.30
C PRO A 169 5.71 -20.34 -1.17
N VAL A 170 5.55 -19.71 0.00
CA VAL A 170 6.24 -20.17 1.22
C VAL A 170 5.61 -21.46 1.68
N ARG A 171 6.45 -22.47 1.93
CA ARG A 171 5.98 -23.79 2.35
C ARG A 171 6.64 -24.20 3.63
N ALA A 172 5.88 -24.91 4.46
CA ALA A 172 6.45 -25.61 5.59
C ALA A 172 7.06 -26.93 5.09
N VAL A 173 8.39 -26.94 4.94
CA VAL A 173 9.14 -28.08 4.40
C VAL A 173 10.25 -28.38 5.39
N GLY A 174 10.28 -29.58 5.96
CA GLY A 174 11.40 -30.01 6.79
C GLY A 174 12.65 -30.30 5.96
N GLU A 175 13.82 -30.19 6.58
CA GLU A 175 15.06 -30.66 5.98
C GLU A 175 15.00 -32.17 5.68
N SER A 176 15.57 -32.58 4.55
CA SER A 176 15.56 -34.00 4.14
C SER A 176 16.25 -34.86 5.22
N GLY A 177 15.51 -35.80 5.80
CA GLY A 177 15.99 -36.67 6.88
C GLY A 177 15.78 -36.13 8.31
N SER A 178 15.19 -34.94 8.49
CA SER A 178 14.81 -34.39 9.80
C SER A 178 13.38 -34.75 10.19
N PHE A 179 13.13 -34.89 11.51
CA PHE A 179 11.79 -35.01 12.06
C PHE A 179 11.07 -33.65 12.00
N TYR A 180 10.35 -33.38 10.91
CA TYR A 180 9.41 -32.28 10.85
C TYR A 180 8.23 -32.55 11.80
N GLN A 181 8.08 -31.75 12.86
CA GLN A 181 7.07 -31.98 13.90
C GLN A 181 6.08 -30.82 14.10
N GLY A 182 6.21 -29.71 13.37
CA GLY A 182 5.40 -28.51 13.58
C GLY A 182 4.83 -27.98 12.27
N GLN A 183 3.55 -28.23 12.02
CA GLN A 183 2.79 -27.42 11.07
C GLN A 183 2.55 -26.04 11.67
N PRO A 184 2.76 -24.95 10.90
CA PRO A 184 2.39 -23.61 11.34
C PRO A 184 0.86 -23.46 11.38
N ASN A 185 0.38 -22.52 12.18
CA ASN A 185 -1.04 -22.19 12.26
C ASN A 185 -1.32 -20.94 11.41
N TRP A 186 -1.78 -21.14 10.17
CA TRP A 186 -2.13 -20.01 9.29
C TRP A 186 -3.32 -19.22 9.85
N GLY A 187 -3.35 -17.91 9.58
CA GLY A 187 -4.42 -17.01 10.01
C GLY A 187 -4.59 -16.81 11.52
N SER A 188 -3.77 -17.45 12.36
CA SER A 188 -3.92 -17.39 13.84
C SER A 188 -2.93 -16.47 14.54
N GLY A 189 -1.83 -16.10 13.86
CA GLY A 189 -0.78 -15.24 14.37
C GLY A 189 -1.22 -13.77 14.42
N LYS A 190 -0.80 -13.04 15.45
CA LYS A 190 -1.18 -11.63 15.63
C LYS A 190 0.05 -10.79 15.89
N LEU A 191 0.48 -10.03 14.87
CA LEU A 191 1.60 -9.09 15.01
C LEU A 191 1.21 -7.87 15.84
N ALA A 192 0.02 -7.32 15.60
CA ALA A 192 -0.58 -6.23 16.38
C ALA A 192 -2.09 -6.16 16.13
N PRO A 193 -2.89 -5.52 17.00
CA PRO A 193 -4.34 -5.41 16.84
C PRO A 193 -4.84 -4.62 15.62
N TRP A 194 -3.95 -3.93 14.91
CA TRP A 194 -4.27 -3.12 13.72
C TRP A 194 -3.79 -3.75 12.40
N LEU A 195 -3.07 -4.87 12.47
CA LEU A 195 -2.59 -5.62 11.32
C LEU A 195 -3.50 -6.82 11.07
N GLU A 196 -3.51 -7.30 9.83
CA GLU A 196 -4.20 -8.54 9.50
C GLU A 196 -3.53 -9.73 10.23
N PRO A 197 -4.28 -10.78 10.60
CA PRO A 197 -3.69 -11.99 11.17
C PRO A 197 -2.71 -12.62 10.19
N VAL A 198 -1.60 -13.12 10.71
CA VAL A 198 -0.54 -13.79 9.94
C VAL A 198 -0.34 -15.23 10.43
N VAL A 199 0.77 -15.85 10.05
CA VAL A 199 1.13 -17.19 10.53
C VAL A 199 1.51 -17.20 12.01
N GLY A 200 0.84 -18.04 12.79
CA GLY A 200 1.17 -18.35 14.18
C GLY A 200 2.06 -19.58 14.30
N LEU A 201 2.95 -19.56 15.28
CA LEU A 201 3.94 -20.63 15.49
C LEU A 201 3.56 -21.38 16.77
N PRO A 202 3.16 -22.66 16.68
CA PRO A 202 2.60 -23.36 17.83
C PRO A 202 3.63 -23.59 18.93
N ASN A 203 3.23 -23.30 20.17
CA ASN A 203 3.99 -23.61 21.38
C ASN A 203 4.28 -25.13 21.46
N GLY A 204 5.47 -25.51 21.95
CA GLY A 204 5.90 -26.90 22.06
C GLY A 204 6.29 -27.58 20.74
N LYS A 205 6.35 -26.84 19.63
CA LYS A 205 6.67 -27.37 18.30
C LYS A 205 7.93 -26.74 17.72
N VAL A 206 8.61 -27.55 16.90
CA VAL A 206 9.74 -27.14 16.08
C VAL A 206 9.33 -27.26 14.62
N GLY A 207 9.69 -26.28 13.80
CA GLY A 207 9.41 -26.33 12.38
C GLY A 207 10.20 -25.30 11.60
N MET A 208 9.99 -25.31 10.29
CA MET A 208 10.60 -24.35 9.40
C MET A 208 9.68 -24.01 8.23
N LEU A 209 9.81 -22.78 7.74
CA LEU A 209 9.15 -22.23 6.57
C LEU A 209 10.22 -21.82 5.56
N THR A 210 10.06 -22.20 4.30
CA THR A 210 11.01 -21.88 3.24
C THR A 210 10.34 -21.07 2.13
N ALA A 211 10.93 -19.93 1.81
CA ALA A 211 10.59 -19.08 0.68
C ALA A 211 11.65 -19.28 -0.43
N PRO A 212 11.28 -19.88 -1.58
CA PRO A 212 12.17 -19.96 -2.73
C PRO A 212 12.29 -18.60 -3.41
N ILE A 213 13.52 -18.18 -3.69
CA ILE A 213 13.84 -16.93 -4.39
C ILE A 213 14.54 -17.31 -5.70
N SER A 214 13.76 -17.44 -6.77
CA SER A 214 14.27 -17.87 -8.08
C SER A 214 14.46 -16.72 -9.08
N MET A 215 14.61 -15.50 -8.58
CA MET A 215 14.65 -14.28 -9.40
C MET A 215 16.08 -13.93 -9.87
N ALA A 216 16.17 -13.09 -10.91
CA ALA A 216 17.44 -12.69 -11.55
C ALA A 216 18.39 -11.91 -10.60
N ALA A 217 19.66 -11.77 -10.99
CA ALA A 217 20.71 -11.13 -10.20
C ALA A 217 20.31 -9.76 -9.64
N ASP A 218 20.68 -9.49 -8.39
CA ASP A 218 20.21 -8.30 -7.65
C ASP A 218 21.13 -7.06 -7.72
N GLU A 219 21.68 -6.75 -8.89
CA GLU A 219 22.38 -5.47 -9.14
C GLU A 219 23.42 -5.09 -8.06
N GLY A 220 24.11 -6.08 -7.50
CA GLY A 220 25.15 -5.86 -6.49
C GLY A 220 24.68 -5.78 -5.04
N GLY A 221 23.45 -6.22 -4.71
CA GLY A 221 23.00 -6.41 -3.34
C GLY A 221 21.56 -6.93 -3.20
N TRP A 222 21.23 -7.54 -2.06
CA TRP A 222 19.85 -7.89 -1.70
C TRP A 222 19.52 -7.39 -0.30
N SER A 223 18.23 -7.20 -0.05
CA SER A 223 17.73 -7.00 1.32
C SER A 223 16.52 -7.88 1.57
N PHE A 224 16.39 -8.37 2.79
CA PHE A 224 15.24 -9.15 3.20
C PHE A 224 14.65 -8.59 4.49
N ASP A 225 13.35 -8.28 4.43
CA ASP A 225 12.56 -7.81 5.57
C ASP A 225 11.71 -8.93 6.12
N HIS A 226 11.59 -8.97 7.43
CA HIS A 226 10.58 -9.78 8.09
C HIS A 226 9.98 -9.12 9.32
N VAL A 227 8.70 -9.45 9.49
CA VAL A 227 7.83 -9.31 10.66
C VAL A 227 8.18 -10.22 11.84
N ARG A 228 8.46 -9.80 13.07
CA ARG A 228 8.22 -10.71 14.22
C ARG A 228 7.51 -10.04 15.39
N SER A 229 6.72 -10.80 16.12
CA SER A 229 6.09 -10.36 17.38
C SER A 229 5.99 -11.52 18.37
N GLY A 230 6.09 -11.15 19.65
CA GLY A 230 5.96 -12.05 20.77
C GLY A 230 7.29 -12.64 21.24
N PRO A 231 7.36 -13.08 22.51
CA PRO A 231 8.60 -13.50 23.15
C PRO A 231 9.19 -14.77 22.52
N GLY A 232 8.36 -15.74 22.13
CA GLY A 232 8.83 -17.02 21.59
C GLY A 232 9.81 -17.76 22.52
N ASN A 233 10.75 -18.49 21.93
CA ASN A 233 11.82 -19.22 22.62
C ASN A 233 13.11 -19.15 21.81
N ALA A 234 13.18 -19.81 20.65
CA ALA A 234 14.29 -19.60 19.71
C ALA A 234 13.76 -19.52 18.28
N ASP A 235 14.36 -18.64 17.48
CA ASP A 235 14.08 -18.51 16.06
C ASP A 235 15.32 -18.08 15.28
N TYR A 236 15.44 -18.58 14.05
CA TYR A 236 16.57 -18.30 13.17
C TYR A 236 16.14 -18.18 11.71
N TRP A 237 17.01 -17.56 10.93
CA TRP A 237 16.84 -17.28 9.53
C TRP A 237 18.11 -17.64 8.77
N ASP A 238 17.94 -18.44 7.72
CA ASP A 238 19.00 -18.81 6.78
C ASP A 238 18.73 -18.12 5.45
N TYR A 239 19.59 -17.18 5.07
CA TYR A 239 19.55 -16.50 3.78
C TYR A 239 20.60 -17.14 2.87
N ARG A 240 20.15 -18.12 2.10
CA ARG A 240 21.00 -19.01 1.30
C ARG A 240 21.21 -18.47 -0.11
N ASP A 241 22.47 -18.33 -0.53
CA ASP A 241 22.81 -17.92 -1.89
C ASP A 241 22.67 -19.04 -2.93
N ILE A 242 22.92 -18.70 -4.19
CA ILE A 242 22.86 -19.60 -5.35
C ILE A 242 24.03 -20.59 -5.47
N GLY A 243 25.03 -20.55 -4.57
CA GLY A 243 26.19 -21.42 -4.66
C GLY A 243 25.86 -22.91 -4.52
N ALA A 244 26.55 -23.75 -5.30
CA ALA A 244 26.37 -25.20 -5.29
C ALA A 244 26.81 -25.85 -3.97
N GLY A 245 27.70 -25.21 -3.21
CA GLY A 245 28.24 -25.73 -1.94
C GLY A 245 29.39 -26.72 -2.14
N ASN A 246 30.10 -26.62 -3.26
CA ASN A 246 31.29 -27.42 -3.54
C ASN A 246 32.57 -26.55 -3.52
N ASN A 247 33.74 -27.14 -3.77
CA ASN A 247 35.00 -26.40 -3.68
C ASN A 247 35.18 -25.35 -4.79
N ASP A 248 34.61 -25.59 -5.98
CA ASP A 248 34.67 -24.68 -7.12
C ASP A 248 33.60 -23.58 -7.04
N ASP A 249 32.49 -23.86 -6.35
CA ASP A 249 31.34 -22.99 -6.19
C ASP A 249 30.79 -23.08 -4.76
N GLN A 250 31.46 -22.35 -3.86
CA GLN A 250 31.11 -22.31 -2.45
C GLN A 250 29.74 -21.65 -2.24
N ARG A 251 28.94 -22.22 -1.34
CA ARG A 251 27.65 -21.63 -0.96
C ARG A 251 27.83 -20.76 0.27
N VAL A 252 27.33 -19.55 0.21
CA VAL A 252 27.29 -18.62 1.35
C VAL A 252 25.88 -18.57 1.89
N THR A 253 25.75 -18.78 3.19
CA THR A 253 24.49 -18.57 3.90
C THR A 253 24.73 -17.53 4.99
N MET A 254 23.99 -16.42 4.94
CA MET A 254 23.91 -15.53 6.10
C MET A 254 22.92 -16.14 7.08
N LEU A 255 23.22 -16.06 8.36
CA LEU A 255 22.35 -16.55 9.42
C LEU A 255 22.03 -15.41 10.38
N THR A 256 20.77 -15.29 10.76
CA THR A 256 20.40 -14.45 11.90
C THR A 256 19.54 -15.23 12.86
N GLY A 257 19.72 -15.02 14.16
CA GLY A 257 18.91 -15.71 15.15
C GLY A 257 18.81 -14.94 16.45
N VAL A 258 17.67 -15.10 17.11
CA VAL A 258 17.49 -14.61 18.48
C VAL A 258 17.91 -15.69 19.46
N ASP A 259 18.54 -15.25 20.55
CA ASP A 259 18.70 -16.05 21.74
C ASP A 259 18.21 -15.24 22.96
N PRO A 260 16.96 -15.46 23.40
CA PRO A 260 16.41 -14.77 24.55
C PRO A 260 17.17 -15.04 25.86
N ALA A 261 17.89 -16.16 25.98
CA ALA A 261 18.67 -16.45 27.18
C ALA A 261 19.84 -15.48 27.35
N PHE A 262 20.38 -14.96 26.25
CA PHE A 262 21.50 -14.01 26.23
C PHE A 262 21.09 -12.58 25.86
N ASN A 263 19.78 -12.32 25.71
CA ASN A 263 19.25 -11.07 25.18
C ASN A 263 19.88 -10.65 23.84
N SER A 264 20.16 -11.62 22.97
CA SER A 264 21.04 -11.41 21.83
C SER A 264 20.35 -11.67 20.49
N PHE A 265 20.78 -10.92 19.48
CA PHE A 265 20.44 -11.12 18.08
C PHE A 265 21.75 -11.28 17.32
N SER A 266 22.04 -12.52 16.94
CA SER A 266 23.29 -12.86 16.26
C SER A 266 23.16 -12.69 14.76
N VAL A 267 24.24 -12.27 14.11
CA VAL A 267 24.44 -12.34 12.67
C VAL A 267 25.68 -13.18 12.46
N SER A 268 25.56 -14.25 11.67
CA SER A 268 26.64 -15.18 11.37
C SER A 268 26.71 -15.46 9.87
N ILE A 269 27.82 -16.06 9.44
CA ILE A 269 28.01 -16.53 8.07
C ILE A 269 28.45 -17.99 8.09
N ARG A 270 27.85 -18.79 7.21
CA ARG A 270 28.27 -20.16 6.90
C ARG A 270 28.77 -20.22 5.47
N ILE A 271 29.91 -20.86 5.27
CA ILE A 271 30.48 -21.14 3.95
C ILE A 271 30.54 -22.65 3.76
N GLU A 272 29.72 -23.17 2.86
CA GLU A 272 29.66 -24.60 2.56
C GLU A 272 30.52 -24.95 1.34
N ARG A 273 31.28 -26.05 1.45
CA ARG A 273 32.21 -26.56 0.43
C ARG A 273 32.36 -28.07 0.57
N GLU A 274 32.78 -28.73 -0.51
CA GLU A 274 32.94 -30.20 -0.57
C GLU A 274 33.93 -30.74 0.47
N THR A 275 34.97 -29.97 0.80
CA THR A 275 36.00 -30.37 1.76
C THR A 275 36.16 -29.31 2.84
N GLY A 276 35.90 -29.71 4.08
CA GLY A 276 36.02 -28.84 5.27
C GLY A 276 34.85 -29.04 6.22
N GLY A 277 35.02 -28.61 7.47
CA GLY A 277 33.92 -28.56 8.42
C GLY A 277 32.93 -27.45 8.06
N LEU A 278 31.64 -27.73 8.21
CA LEU A 278 30.60 -26.70 8.22
C LEU A 278 30.61 -26.03 9.59
N ALA A 279 30.96 -24.75 9.64
CA ALA A 279 30.95 -23.98 10.87
C ALA A 279 30.41 -22.56 10.62
N ASP A 280 29.59 -22.09 11.54
CA ASP A 280 29.06 -20.74 11.53
C ASP A 280 30.10 -19.81 12.16
N THR A 281 30.45 -18.76 11.44
CA THR A 281 31.34 -17.71 11.94
C THR A 281 30.49 -16.52 12.38
N LEU A 282 30.60 -16.14 13.66
CA LEU A 282 29.91 -14.98 14.19
C LEU A 282 30.44 -13.71 13.50
N VAL A 283 29.53 -12.96 12.88
CA VAL A 283 29.81 -11.65 12.28
C VAL A 283 29.58 -10.54 13.29
N ALA A 284 28.45 -10.61 14.00
CA ALA A 284 28.10 -9.68 15.05
C ALA A 284 27.09 -10.29 16.02
N ASP A 285 27.05 -9.74 17.23
CA ASP A 285 26.03 -10.05 18.22
C ASP A 285 25.49 -8.73 18.79
N VAL A 286 24.19 -8.52 18.65
CA VAL A 286 23.52 -7.26 18.98
C VAL A 286 22.60 -7.46 20.16
N THR A 287 22.66 -6.57 21.15
CA THR A 287 21.71 -6.56 22.26
C THR A 287 20.38 -5.99 21.79
N ALA A 288 19.39 -6.86 21.57
CA ALA A 288 18.06 -6.48 21.06
C ALA A 288 16.92 -7.07 21.91
N PRO A 289 16.87 -6.82 23.24
CA PRO A 289 15.90 -7.40 24.15
C PRO A 289 14.46 -7.11 23.78
N GLN A 290 14.20 -5.98 23.10
CA GLN A 290 12.87 -5.61 22.65
C GLN A 290 12.23 -6.68 21.76
N LEU A 291 13.02 -7.42 20.99
CA LEU A 291 12.49 -8.44 20.10
C LEU A 291 11.69 -9.49 20.88
N PHE A 292 12.18 -9.95 22.03
CA PHE A 292 11.61 -11.12 22.73
C PHE A 292 11.14 -10.81 24.16
N ASN A 293 11.07 -9.54 24.56
CA ASN A 293 10.57 -9.14 25.89
C ASN A 293 9.14 -8.58 25.88
N ASN A 294 8.51 -8.46 24.72
CA ASN A 294 7.17 -7.88 24.57
C ASN A 294 6.42 -8.49 23.36
N ASP A 295 5.15 -8.11 23.22
CA ASP A 295 4.26 -8.53 22.11
C ASP A 295 4.13 -7.45 21.01
N ALA A 296 5.00 -6.44 21.01
CA ALA A 296 5.01 -5.42 19.97
C ALA A 296 5.59 -6.02 18.66
N PRO A 297 5.11 -5.56 17.49
CA PRO A 297 5.68 -5.97 16.23
C PRO A 297 7.02 -5.27 16.00
N HIS A 298 8.02 -6.05 15.58
CA HIS A 298 9.37 -5.59 15.29
C HIS A 298 9.75 -5.83 13.83
N HIS A 299 10.28 -4.81 13.18
CA HIS A 299 10.77 -4.88 11.81
C HIS A 299 12.26 -5.19 11.81
N ILE A 300 12.65 -6.25 11.11
CA ILE A 300 14.05 -6.64 10.96
C ILE A 300 14.40 -6.68 9.48
N ARG A 301 15.48 -6.00 9.12
CA ARG A 301 16.06 -6.02 7.77
C ARG A 301 17.51 -6.46 7.83
N LEU A 302 17.83 -7.50 7.08
CA LEU A 302 19.21 -7.82 6.71
C LEU A 302 19.46 -7.37 5.26
N SER A 303 20.53 -6.61 5.07
CA SER A 303 20.97 -6.15 3.75
C SER A 303 22.40 -6.58 3.48
N VAL A 304 22.65 -7.04 2.27
CA VAL A 304 23.93 -7.51 1.78
C VAL A 304 24.22 -6.81 0.46
N ALA A 305 25.38 -6.19 0.32
CA ALA A 305 25.76 -5.48 -0.90
C ALA A 305 27.24 -5.69 -1.23
N THR A 306 27.64 -5.49 -2.48
CA THR A 306 29.05 -5.51 -2.88
C THR A 306 29.82 -4.39 -2.17
N ALA A 307 30.94 -4.73 -1.52
CA ALA A 307 31.90 -3.77 -0.99
C ALA A 307 33.03 -3.58 -2.01
N GLY A 308 33.03 -2.42 -2.69
CA GLY A 308 34.09 -1.92 -3.60
C GLY A 308 34.95 -2.97 -4.31
N GLY A 309 34.63 -3.30 -5.57
CA GLY A 309 35.44 -4.21 -6.40
C GLY A 309 34.96 -5.66 -6.44
N GLY A 310 33.81 -5.99 -5.85
CA GLY A 310 33.08 -7.25 -6.06
C GLY A 310 33.61 -8.48 -5.30
N ALA A 311 34.81 -8.41 -4.71
CA ALA A 311 35.40 -9.49 -3.93
C ALA A 311 34.85 -9.61 -2.49
N ASN A 312 34.31 -8.51 -1.96
CA ASN A 312 33.87 -8.40 -0.58
C ASN A 312 32.39 -8.04 -0.51
N THR A 313 31.79 -8.35 0.63
CA THR A 313 30.36 -8.11 0.90
C THR A 313 30.18 -7.23 2.11
N LEU A 314 29.46 -6.13 1.96
CA LEU A 314 28.96 -5.30 3.06
C LEU A 314 27.69 -5.92 3.64
N VAL A 315 27.61 -6.00 4.96
CA VAL A 315 26.43 -6.47 5.70
C VAL A 315 25.87 -5.35 6.55
N GLN A 316 24.57 -5.12 6.47
CA GLN A 316 23.86 -4.15 7.30
C GLN A 316 22.65 -4.82 7.95
N LEU A 317 22.37 -4.43 9.19
CA LEU A 317 21.22 -4.91 9.96
C LEU A 317 20.47 -3.69 10.46
N HIS A 318 19.17 -3.62 10.20
CA HIS A 318 18.28 -2.65 10.82
C HIS A 318 17.25 -3.38 11.67
N ILE A 319 17.00 -2.87 12.88
CA ILE A 319 15.91 -3.29 13.75
C ILE A 319 15.07 -2.06 14.03
N ASP A 320 13.78 -2.11 13.73
CA ASP A 320 12.80 -1.03 13.93
C ASP A 320 13.22 0.29 13.25
N GLY A 321 13.86 0.18 12.09
CA GLY A 321 14.41 1.31 11.34
C GLY A 321 15.74 1.85 11.86
N VAL A 322 16.24 1.33 12.99
CA VAL A 322 17.51 1.74 13.58
C VAL A 322 18.63 0.83 13.07
N PRO A 323 19.70 1.37 12.47
CA PRO A 323 20.86 0.57 12.07
C PRO A 323 21.56 -0.01 13.30
N GLN A 324 21.71 -1.33 13.31
CA GLN A 324 22.44 -2.10 14.33
C GLN A 324 23.84 -2.47 13.83
N LEU A 325 23.95 -2.79 12.53
CA LEU A 325 25.20 -2.99 11.82
C LEU A 325 25.26 -2.02 10.64
N GLY A 326 26.42 -1.39 10.43
CA GLY A 326 26.59 -0.26 9.53
C GLY A 326 27.54 -0.50 8.35
N ALA A 327 27.91 0.59 7.69
CA ALA A 327 28.68 0.62 6.43
C ALA A 327 30.13 0.06 6.48
N THR A 328 30.57 -0.46 7.63
CA THR A 328 31.93 -0.98 7.84
C THR A 328 32.00 -2.47 8.07
N THR A 329 30.86 -3.16 8.24
CA THR A 329 30.85 -4.61 8.45
C THR A 329 31.04 -5.33 7.12
N VAL A 330 32.30 -5.56 6.75
CA VAL A 330 32.68 -6.15 5.46
C VAL A 330 33.19 -7.57 5.67
N LEU A 331 32.61 -8.50 4.93
CA LEU A 331 33.03 -9.89 4.85
C LEU A 331 33.94 -10.11 3.64
N ASN A 332 35.00 -10.90 3.81
CA ASN A 332 35.92 -11.28 2.75
C ASN A 332 35.35 -12.45 1.92
N VAL A 333 34.17 -12.21 1.36
CA VAL A 333 33.43 -13.14 0.51
C VAL A 333 32.68 -12.35 -0.55
N ALA A 334 32.63 -12.89 -1.77
CA ALA A 334 31.93 -12.24 -2.87
C ALA A 334 30.41 -12.30 -2.67
N TYR A 335 29.75 -11.20 -3.01
CA TYR A 335 28.30 -11.10 -3.04
C TYR A 335 27.69 -12.08 -4.05
N ARG A 336 26.57 -12.70 -3.67
CA ARG A 336 25.76 -13.56 -4.56
C ARG A 336 24.26 -13.37 -4.30
N PRO A 337 23.42 -13.47 -5.35
CA PRO A 337 21.96 -13.49 -5.23
C PRO A 337 21.47 -14.59 -4.28
N LEU A 338 20.30 -14.38 -3.67
CA LEU A 338 19.63 -15.41 -2.87
C LEU A 338 18.96 -16.46 -3.75
N ASN A 339 19.00 -17.71 -3.28
CA ASN A 339 18.26 -18.84 -3.82
C ASN A 339 17.03 -19.16 -2.95
N SER A 340 17.16 -19.00 -1.62
CA SER A 340 16.07 -19.26 -0.69
C SER A 340 16.29 -18.55 0.64
N VAL A 341 15.19 -18.25 1.33
CA VAL A 341 15.19 -17.88 2.74
C VAL A 341 14.43 -18.92 3.53
N THR A 342 15.06 -19.45 4.57
CA THR A 342 14.42 -20.40 5.49
C THR A 342 14.32 -19.77 6.87
N PHE A 343 13.12 -19.74 7.42
CA PHE A 343 12.85 -19.38 8.80
C PHE A 343 12.62 -20.65 9.61
N GLY A 344 13.41 -20.85 10.66
CA GLY A 344 13.23 -21.93 11.62
C GLY A 344 12.77 -21.41 12.97
N TRP A 345 11.89 -22.15 13.64
CA TRP A 345 11.49 -21.86 15.01
C TRP A 345 11.60 -23.10 15.89
N ASP A 346 11.98 -22.88 17.14
CA ASP A 346 11.97 -23.89 18.20
C ASP A 346 11.20 -23.36 19.41
N GLN A 347 10.01 -23.91 19.62
CA GLN A 347 9.17 -23.62 20.79
C GLN A 347 9.09 -24.80 21.76
N SER A 348 9.97 -25.80 21.67
CA SER A 348 9.93 -27.02 22.49
C SER A 348 9.95 -26.73 23.99
N ASP A 349 10.80 -25.78 24.41
CA ASP A 349 10.95 -25.34 25.80
C ASP A 349 10.31 -23.97 26.09
N ALA A 350 9.44 -23.50 25.19
CA ALA A 350 8.80 -22.20 25.35
C ALA A 350 7.81 -22.20 26.55
N PRO A 351 7.78 -21.13 27.37
CA PRO A 351 6.82 -21.01 28.47
C PRO A 351 5.39 -21.21 27.99
N SER A 352 4.56 -21.92 28.77
CA SER A 352 3.17 -22.18 28.39
C SER A 352 2.41 -20.87 28.13
N GLY A 353 1.82 -20.75 26.94
CA GLY A 353 1.11 -19.54 26.52
C GLY A 353 2.00 -18.47 25.88
N SER A 354 3.28 -18.76 25.59
CA SER A 354 4.08 -17.89 24.73
C SER A 354 3.41 -17.79 23.35
N ASN A 355 3.20 -16.55 22.89
CA ASN A 355 2.79 -16.28 21.53
C ASN A 355 4.02 -15.90 20.73
N PHE A 356 4.16 -16.48 19.55
CA PHE A 356 5.23 -16.14 18.62
C PHE A 356 4.71 -16.23 17.19
N THR A 357 5.03 -15.23 16.39
CA THR A 357 4.45 -15.08 15.06
C THR A 357 5.37 -14.27 14.16
N THR A 358 5.29 -14.53 12.86
CA THR A 358 6.02 -13.82 11.83
C THR A 358 5.10 -13.53 10.64
N GLY A 359 5.44 -12.53 9.84
CA GLY A 359 4.66 -12.13 8.67
C GLY A 359 5.40 -11.09 7.84
N HIS A 360 4.78 -10.61 6.76
CA HIS A 360 5.34 -9.55 5.91
C HIS A 360 6.80 -9.78 5.49
N TRP A 361 7.07 -10.95 4.91
CA TRP A 361 8.38 -11.26 4.36
C TRP A 361 8.54 -10.56 3.02
N ALA A 362 9.54 -9.71 2.87
CA ALA A 362 9.77 -8.99 1.62
C ALA A 362 11.22 -9.12 1.17
N TYR A 363 11.39 -9.43 -0.12
CA TYR A 363 12.68 -9.49 -0.77
C TYR A 363 12.87 -8.29 -1.70
N TRP A 364 14.02 -7.66 -1.58
CA TRP A 364 14.44 -6.49 -2.35
C TRP A 364 15.78 -6.74 -3.02
N GLY A 365 16.05 -5.98 -4.08
CA GLY A 365 17.41 -5.84 -4.58
C GLY A 365 18.25 -4.89 -3.71
N ALA A 366 19.25 -4.24 -4.33
CA ALA A 366 20.19 -3.38 -3.63
C ALA A 366 19.57 -2.10 -3.03
N ASN A 367 18.37 -1.72 -3.48
CA ASN A 367 17.71 -0.45 -3.14
C ASN A 367 16.34 -0.70 -2.47
N PRO A 368 16.28 -1.21 -1.23
CA PRO A 368 15.02 -1.29 -0.49
C PRO A 368 14.53 0.12 -0.09
N PRO A 369 13.23 0.30 0.23
CA PRO A 369 12.71 1.54 0.83
C PRO A 369 13.37 1.83 2.17
N ASP A 370 13.25 3.03 2.73
CA ASP A 370 13.83 3.33 4.06
C ASP A 370 13.27 2.41 5.16
N ALA A 371 14.16 1.85 6.01
CA ALA A 371 13.77 0.87 7.03
C ALA A 371 12.88 1.49 8.13
N LEU A 372 13.03 2.78 8.41
CA LEU A 372 12.18 3.51 9.34
C LEU A 372 10.77 3.70 8.75
N ASP A 373 10.65 3.89 7.44
CA ASP A 373 9.34 4.01 6.79
C ASP A 373 8.59 2.67 6.77
N CYS A 374 9.29 1.55 6.55
CA CYS A 374 8.73 0.20 6.78
C CYS A 374 8.20 0.04 8.20
N TYR A 375 8.98 0.47 9.20
CA TYR A 375 8.59 0.35 10.60
C TYR A 375 7.40 1.27 10.96
N LYS A 376 7.34 2.49 10.43
CA LYS A 376 6.16 3.38 10.59
C LYS A 376 4.90 2.74 10.01
N ALA A 377 5.00 2.11 8.83
CA ALA A 377 3.88 1.41 8.22
C ALA A 377 3.43 0.21 9.08
N LEU A 378 4.38 -0.56 9.62
CA LEU A 378 4.11 -1.67 10.55
C LEU A 378 3.34 -1.20 11.79
N LEU A 379 3.70 -0.05 12.35
CA LEU A 379 3.02 0.55 13.50
C LEU A 379 1.69 1.23 13.13
N GLY A 380 1.18 1.07 11.91
CA GLY A 380 -0.06 1.71 11.46
C GLY A 380 0.05 3.24 11.44
N HIS A 381 1.25 3.79 11.24
CA HIS A 381 1.55 5.23 11.32
C HIS A 381 1.05 5.85 12.63
N THR A 382 1.25 5.15 13.75
CA THR A 382 0.91 5.67 15.08
C THR A 382 1.62 6.99 15.34
N GLY A 383 0.88 7.98 15.84
CA GLY A 383 1.40 9.33 16.08
C GLY A 383 1.40 10.24 14.86
N GLU A 384 0.87 9.79 13.72
CA GLU A 384 0.64 10.65 12.56
C GLU A 384 -0.47 11.68 12.82
N ARG A 385 -0.32 12.89 12.27
CA ARG A 385 -1.33 13.95 12.31
C ARG A 385 -2.53 13.58 11.43
N ALA A 386 -3.75 13.87 11.87
CA ALA A 386 -4.97 13.54 11.11
C ALA A 386 -4.97 14.11 9.68
N GLY A 387 -4.51 15.36 9.50
CA GLY A 387 -4.38 15.97 8.20
C GLY A 387 -3.31 15.31 7.31
N ARG A 388 -2.16 14.94 7.87
CA ARG A 388 -1.11 14.20 7.16
C ARG A 388 -1.55 12.78 6.80
N ARG A 389 -2.39 12.15 7.63
CA ARG A 389 -3.04 10.87 7.30
C ARG A 389 -3.95 11.00 6.10
N VAL A 390 -4.74 12.07 5.98
CA VAL A 390 -5.58 12.33 4.80
C VAL A 390 -4.73 12.49 3.55
N GLU A 391 -3.65 13.29 3.62
CA GLU A 391 -2.69 13.49 2.53
C GLU A 391 -2.07 12.16 2.08
N ARG A 392 -1.44 11.42 3.00
CA ARG A 392 -0.84 10.13 2.71
C ARG A 392 -1.83 9.15 2.08
N LEU A 393 -3.03 9.00 2.63
CA LEU A 393 -4.02 8.06 2.09
C LEU A 393 -4.47 8.42 0.67
N CYS A 394 -4.54 9.72 0.34
CA CYS A 394 -4.83 10.18 -1.01
C CYS A 394 -3.64 9.87 -1.95
N ASP A 395 -2.42 10.17 -1.53
CA ASP A 395 -1.19 9.89 -2.28
C ASP A 395 -1.03 8.39 -2.57
N GLU A 396 -1.22 7.54 -1.55
CA GLU A 396 -1.19 6.07 -1.67
C GLU A 396 -2.21 5.55 -2.69
N SER A 397 -3.30 6.28 -2.91
CA SER A 397 -4.39 5.89 -3.82
C SER A 397 -4.32 6.60 -5.17
N GLY A 398 -3.30 7.43 -5.39
CA GLY A 398 -3.16 8.24 -6.61
C GLY A 398 -4.27 9.29 -6.77
N ILE A 399 -4.86 9.75 -5.67
CA ILE A 399 -5.95 10.72 -5.66
C ILE A 399 -5.39 12.12 -5.39
N PRO A 400 -5.54 13.08 -6.32
CA PRO A 400 -5.15 14.45 -6.07
C PRO A 400 -5.91 15.04 -4.87
N LEU A 401 -5.18 15.71 -3.97
CA LEU A 401 -5.73 16.35 -2.78
C LEU A 401 -5.36 17.84 -2.74
N ARG A 402 -6.38 18.70 -2.67
CA ARG A 402 -6.24 20.10 -2.32
C ARG A 402 -6.45 20.30 -0.82
N VAL A 403 -5.54 21.03 -0.19
CA VAL A 403 -5.57 21.28 1.25
C VAL A 403 -5.87 22.75 1.55
N ILE A 404 -6.77 22.99 2.50
CA ILE A 404 -7.06 24.32 3.05
C ILE A 404 -6.76 24.32 4.56
N GLY A 405 -5.72 25.07 4.94
CA GLY A 405 -5.20 25.18 6.31
C GLY A 405 -3.93 24.37 6.54
N ASP A 406 -3.55 24.22 7.81
CA ASP A 406 -2.30 23.58 8.24
C ASP A 406 -2.55 22.13 8.69
N LEU A 407 -2.00 21.16 7.95
CA LEU A 407 -2.11 19.73 8.26
C LEU A 407 -1.36 19.35 9.55
N ASP A 408 -0.25 20.02 9.85
CA ASP A 408 0.56 19.74 11.03
C ASP A 408 -0.10 20.30 12.31
N GLY A 409 -1.01 21.25 12.14
CA GLY A 409 -1.86 21.80 13.19
C GLY A 409 -3.02 20.90 13.63
N THR A 410 -3.22 19.74 12.98
CA THR A 410 -4.29 18.77 13.29
C THR A 410 -3.92 17.82 14.45
N PRO A 411 -4.88 17.14 15.08
CA PRO A 411 -4.60 16.22 16.20
C PRO A 411 -3.78 14.99 15.79
N LEU A 412 -3.06 14.38 16.73
CA LEU A 412 -2.39 13.10 16.53
C LEU A 412 -3.40 11.95 16.50
N MET A 413 -3.10 10.91 15.72
CA MET A 413 -3.93 9.71 15.61
C MET A 413 -3.23 8.46 16.16
N GLY A 414 -4.03 7.50 16.62
CA GLY A 414 -3.56 6.15 16.95
C GLY A 414 -3.24 5.31 15.71
N PRO A 415 -2.88 4.03 15.92
CA PRO A 415 -2.58 3.10 14.84
C PRO A 415 -3.75 2.98 13.87
N GLN A 416 -3.43 2.94 12.58
CA GLN A 416 -4.37 2.75 11.50
C GLN A 416 -4.65 1.27 11.27
N ARG A 417 -5.92 0.86 11.38
CA ARG A 417 -6.39 -0.51 11.11
C ARG A 417 -6.62 -0.74 9.61
N ALA A 418 -6.73 -2.01 9.21
CA ALA A 418 -7.23 -2.38 7.90
C ALA A 418 -8.68 -1.90 7.71
N ASP A 419 -8.93 -1.09 6.69
CA ASP A 419 -10.26 -0.66 6.26
C ASP A 419 -10.17 -0.14 4.81
N ASN A 420 -11.31 0.11 4.17
CA ASN A 420 -11.36 0.76 2.87
C ASN A 420 -10.95 2.24 2.99
N LEU A 421 -10.45 2.81 1.89
CA LEU A 421 -9.93 4.18 1.85
C LEU A 421 -10.92 5.23 2.40
N MET A 422 -12.21 5.12 2.05
CA MET A 422 -13.21 6.09 2.49
C MET A 422 -13.39 6.07 4.00
N SER A 423 -13.49 4.88 4.62
CA SER A 423 -13.55 4.74 6.07
C SER A 423 -12.31 5.33 6.75
N LEU A 424 -11.11 5.12 6.19
CA LEU A 424 -9.86 5.63 6.73
C LEU A 424 -9.80 7.17 6.69
N LEU A 425 -10.22 7.76 5.58
CA LEU A 425 -10.36 9.21 5.43
C LEU A 425 -11.39 9.76 6.42
N GLU A 426 -12.56 9.14 6.54
CA GLU A 426 -13.61 9.52 7.49
C GLU A 426 -13.11 9.51 8.94
N ALA A 427 -12.35 8.49 9.34
CA ALA A 427 -11.77 8.41 10.68
C ALA A 427 -10.80 9.57 10.96
N ALA A 428 -9.95 9.93 10.00
CA ALA A 428 -9.04 11.06 10.15
C ALA A 428 -9.78 12.40 10.22
N ILE A 429 -10.76 12.60 9.33
CA ILE A 429 -11.59 13.81 9.31
C ILE A 429 -12.38 13.95 10.62
N ALA A 430 -12.90 12.86 11.15
CA ALA A 430 -13.65 12.85 12.41
C ALA A 430 -12.77 13.27 13.60
N VAL A 431 -11.50 12.86 13.63
CA VAL A 431 -10.54 13.26 14.67
C VAL A 431 -10.21 14.75 14.59
N ASP A 432 -9.99 15.29 13.39
CA ASP A 432 -9.71 16.72 13.22
C ASP A 432 -10.96 17.60 13.43
N GLY A 433 -12.15 17.11 13.01
CA GLY A 433 -13.35 17.94 12.83
C GLY A 433 -13.34 18.72 11.52
N GLY A 434 -12.50 18.31 10.56
CA GLY A 434 -12.35 18.92 9.24
C GLY A 434 -13.55 18.67 8.32
N THR A 435 -13.43 19.05 7.06
CA THR A 435 -14.43 18.77 6.01
C THR A 435 -13.72 18.31 4.75
N LEU A 436 -14.18 17.19 4.20
CA LEU A 436 -13.75 16.68 2.89
C LEU A 436 -14.88 16.88 1.89
N THR A 437 -14.55 17.48 0.75
CA THR A 437 -15.46 17.76 -0.37
C THR A 437 -14.77 17.46 -1.69
N ASP A 438 -15.49 17.50 -2.79
CA ASP A 438 -14.87 17.47 -4.13
C ASP A 438 -14.33 18.87 -4.49
N ALA A 439 -13.15 18.91 -5.09
CA ALA A 439 -12.64 20.13 -5.73
C ALA A 439 -13.56 20.54 -6.90
N THR A 440 -13.54 21.82 -7.23
CA THR A 440 -14.58 22.40 -8.10
C THR A 440 -14.13 22.57 -9.54
N ASP A 441 -12.83 22.64 -9.72
CA ASP A 441 -12.03 23.12 -10.84
C ASP A 441 -11.20 22.01 -11.48
N GLU A 442 -10.93 20.95 -10.72
CA GLU A 442 -10.24 19.75 -11.15
C GLU A 442 -10.82 18.51 -10.47
N LEU A 443 -10.49 17.33 -11.00
CA LEU A 443 -10.92 16.06 -10.44
C LEU A 443 -10.02 15.68 -9.26
N ALA A 444 -10.24 16.35 -8.12
CA ALA A 444 -9.49 16.18 -6.88
C ALA A 444 -10.42 16.16 -5.66
N LEU A 445 -9.92 15.65 -4.55
CA LEU A 445 -10.53 15.90 -3.24
C LEU A 445 -10.06 17.24 -2.70
N GLU A 446 -10.91 17.91 -1.92
CA GLU A 446 -10.57 19.09 -1.14
C GLU A 446 -10.78 18.80 0.33
N TYR A 447 -9.70 18.86 1.11
CA TYR A 447 -9.73 18.73 2.56
C TYR A 447 -9.47 20.08 3.23
N ARG A 448 -10.41 20.49 4.08
CA ARG A 448 -10.32 21.69 4.89
C ARG A 448 -10.22 21.35 6.37
N THR A 449 -9.10 21.73 6.97
CA THR A 449 -8.83 21.48 8.40
C THR A 449 -9.80 22.25 9.30
N ASN A 450 -10.07 21.73 10.50
CA ASN A 450 -10.97 22.36 11.45
C ASN A 450 -10.53 23.77 11.86
N ARG A 451 -9.24 23.96 12.15
CA ARG A 451 -8.67 25.26 12.53
C ARG A 451 -8.87 26.35 11.47
N SER A 452 -8.82 25.99 10.19
CA SER A 452 -9.04 26.92 9.08
C SER A 452 -10.50 27.39 8.95
N LYS A 453 -11.46 26.73 9.62
CA LYS A 453 -12.87 27.14 9.61
C LYS A 453 -13.12 28.31 10.56
N TYR A 454 -12.38 28.38 11.67
CA TYR A 454 -12.58 29.39 12.71
C TYR A 454 -11.75 30.66 12.53
N SER A 455 -10.75 30.64 11.65
CA SER A 455 -9.79 31.75 11.44
C SER A 455 -10.17 32.68 10.28
N GLN A 456 -11.40 32.64 9.77
CA GLN A 456 -11.82 33.42 8.60
C GLN A 456 -11.98 34.95 8.81
N GLY A 457 -11.41 35.51 9.88
CA GLY A 457 -11.63 36.92 10.25
C GLY A 457 -10.44 37.65 10.86
N VAL A 458 -9.21 37.13 10.76
CA VAL A 458 -8.02 37.92 11.12
C VAL A 458 -7.17 38.10 9.87
N SER A 459 -7.58 39.06 9.05
CA SER A 459 -6.75 39.70 8.03
C SER A 459 -6.27 41.04 8.57
#